data_AF-A0A946CPK2-F1
#
_entry.id   AF-A0A946CPK2-F1
#
_cell.length_a   1.000
_cell.length_b   1.000
_cell.length_c   1.000
_cell.angle_alpha   90.00
_cell.angle_beta   90.00
_cell.angle_gamma   90.00
#
_symmetry.space_group_name_H-M   'P 1'
#
loop_
_entity.id
_entity.type
_entity.pdbx_description
1 polymer ?
#
loop_
_entity_poly.entity_id
_entity_poly.type
_entity_poly.pdbx_seq_one_letter_code
_entity_poly.pdbx_strand_id
1 'polypeptide(L)'
;MYSHDTFGLGHLRRSRAIAHALVQHDPGLSVLILSGSPIIGNFEFRDRVDFVRIPGVIKLQNGEYKPLKLPMDIEETVALRANIIRHTALSYEPDVFIVDKEPHGLRGEVLDTLIALKERGTQLILGLRDILDDPLLLAPEWQTKNVLPALENLYDEIWI
;
A
#
# COMPACT_ATOMS: atom_id res chain seq x y z
N MET A 1 5.56 -5.13 1.97
CA MET A 1 4.32 -4.97 1.18
C MET A 1 3.48 -3.88 1.79
N TYR A 2 2.89 -3.01 0.97
CA TYR A 2 2.06 -1.89 1.42
C TYR A 2 0.66 -1.98 0.82
N SER A 3 -0.36 -1.80 1.67
CA SER A 3 -1.74 -1.62 1.26
C SER A 3 -2.42 -0.46 1.99
N HIS A 4 -2.96 0.47 1.21
CA HIS A 4 -3.56 1.68 1.75
C HIS A 4 -4.86 1.44 2.57
N ASP A 5 -5.57 0.33 2.34
CA ASP A 5 -6.81 -0.14 3.00
C ASP A 5 -7.71 0.94 3.63
N THR A 6 -8.84 1.25 2.98
CA THR A 6 -9.76 2.33 3.39
C THR A 6 -11.16 1.87 3.82
N PHE A 7 -11.27 0.62 4.33
CA PHE A 7 -12.44 -0.08 4.93
C PHE A 7 -12.71 -1.45 4.29
N GLY A 8 -12.23 -1.69 3.07
CA GLY A 8 -12.42 -2.95 2.34
C GLY A 8 -11.54 -4.09 2.87
N LEU A 9 -12.14 -5.27 3.10
CA LEU A 9 -11.41 -6.49 3.49
C LEU A 9 -10.57 -7.08 2.35
N GLY A 10 -10.82 -6.64 1.11
CA GLY A 10 -10.25 -7.23 -0.10
C GLY A 10 -8.74 -7.11 -0.17
N HIS A 11 -8.19 -5.92 0.04
CA HIS A 11 -6.75 -5.70 -0.14
C HIS A 11 -5.94 -6.39 0.96
N LEU A 12 -6.34 -6.25 2.23
CA LEU A 12 -5.68 -7.00 3.31
C LEU A 12 -5.69 -8.52 3.08
N ARG A 13 -6.82 -9.10 2.65
CA ARG A 13 -6.90 -10.55 2.36
C ARG A 13 -5.98 -10.94 1.22
N ARG A 14 -5.91 -10.14 0.16
CA ARG A 14 -5.00 -10.35 -0.99
C ARG A 14 -3.53 -10.26 -0.54
N SER A 15 -3.15 -9.16 0.10
CA SER A 15 -1.80 -8.94 0.60
C SER A 15 -1.34 -10.07 1.55
N ARG A 16 -2.22 -10.52 2.45
CA ARG A 16 -1.95 -11.69 3.32
C ARG A 16 -1.77 -12.98 2.53
N ALA A 17 -2.63 -13.25 1.54
CA ALA A 17 -2.53 -14.46 0.72
C ALA A 17 -1.22 -14.50 -0.07
N ILE A 18 -0.82 -13.38 -0.67
CA ILE A 18 0.46 -13.23 -1.38
C ILE A 18 1.62 -13.45 -0.40
N ALA A 19 1.63 -12.74 0.73
CA ALA A 19 2.69 -12.87 1.74
C ALA A 19 2.85 -14.32 2.22
N HIS A 20 1.73 -14.99 2.51
CA HIS A 20 1.72 -16.39 2.94
C HIS A 20 2.25 -17.36 1.89
N ALA A 21 1.96 -17.11 0.61
CA ALA A 21 2.48 -17.90 -0.49
C ALA A 21 3.99 -17.69 -0.64
N LEU A 22 4.46 -16.44 -0.60
CA LEU A 22 5.89 -16.11 -0.71
C LEU A 22 6.73 -16.82 0.37
N VAL A 23 6.36 -16.67 1.65
CA VAL A 23 7.12 -17.30 2.75
C VAL A 23 7.00 -18.83 2.80
N GLN A 24 5.99 -19.40 2.13
CA GLN A 24 5.85 -20.86 2.01
C GLN A 24 6.76 -21.42 0.93
N HIS A 25 6.96 -20.67 -0.17
CA HIS A 25 7.82 -21.08 -1.26
C HIS A 25 9.31 -20.84 -0.97
N ASP A 26 9.63 -19.78 -0.22
CA ASP A 26 11.00 -19.45 0.16
C ASP A 26 11.18 -19.37 1.69
N PRO A 27 11.88 -20.33 2.32
CA PRO A 27 12.17 -20.31 3.75
C PRO A 27 13.04 -19.14 4.21
N GLY A 28 13.84 -18.53 3.32
CA GLY A 28 14.69 -17.38 3.61
C GLY A 28 13.95 -16.04 3.54
N LEU A 29 12.72 -16.03 3.00
CA LEU A 29 11.94 -14.82 2.81
C LEU A 29 11.11 -14.49 4.07
N SER A 30 11.04 -13.19 4.37
CA SER A 30 10.11 -12.63 5.35
C SER A 30 9.33 -11.46 4.74
N VAL A 31 8.12 -11.21 5.24
CA VAL A 31 7.24 -10.17 4.73
C VAL A 31 6.74 -9.31 5.87
N LEU A 32 6.96 -7.99 5.75
CA LEU A 32 6.29 -6.98 6.56
C LEU A 32 5.15 -6.33 5.77
N ILE A 33 3.94 -6.37 6.31
CA ILE A 33 2.74 -5.77 5.72
C ILE A 33 2.42 -4.43 6.38
N LEU A 34 2.38 -3.35 5.61
CA LEU A 34 1.89 -2.04 6.04
C LEU A 34 0.41 -1.92 5.65
N SER A 35 -0.51 -1.76 6.61
CA SER A 35 -1.95 -1.67 6.31
C SER A 35 -2.71 -0.69 7.20
N GLY A 36 -3.64 0.05 6.60
CA GLY A 36 -4.61 0.90 7.29
C GLY A 36 -5.82 0.16 7.88
N SER A 37 -5.93 -1.15 7.62
CA SER A 37 -7.10 -1.94 8.01
C SER A 37 -7.24 -2.01 9.54
N PRO A 38 -8.41 -1.65 10.10
CA PRO A 38 -8.58 -1.61 11.55
C PRO A 38 -8.66 -2.98 12.21
N ILE A 39 -8.75 -4.03 11.42
CA ILE A 39 -8.90 -5.42 11.89
C ILE A 39 -7.69 -6.28 11.52
N ILE A 40 -6.56 -5.70 11.07
CA ILE A 40 -5.39 -6.49 10.68
C ILE A 40 -4.92 -7.43 11.79
N GLY A 41 -4.94 -6.97 13.05
CA GLY A 41 -4.59 -7.79 14.21
C GLY A 41 -5.59 -8.91 14.55
N ASN A 42 -6.74 -8.99 13.84
CA ASN A 42 -7.70 -10.08 14.00
C ASN A 42 -7.41 -11.25 13.05
N PHE A 43 -6.42 -11.12 12.15
CA PHE A 43 -6.02 -12.20 11.25
C PHE A 43 -4.83 -12.97 11.82
N GLU A 44 -4.78 -14.26 11.51
CA GLU A 44 -3.61 -15.09 11.76
C GLU A 44 -2.58 -14.91 10.64
N PHE A 45 -1.34 -14.66 11.02
CA PHE A 45 -0.20 -14.60 10.11
C PHE A 45 0.71 -15.80 10.31
N ARG A 46 1.29 -16.30 9.21
CA ARG A 46 2.30 -17.36 9.26
C ARG A 46 3.61 -16.82 9.85
N ASP A 47 4.45 -17.72 10.33
CA ASP A 47 5.83 -17.39 10.68
C ASP A 47 6.51 -16.60 9.55
N ARG A 48 7.32 -15.61 9.93
CA ARG A 48 8.00 -14.66 9.01
C ARG A 48 7.08 -13.71 8.25
N VAL A 49 5.79 -13.66 8.59
CA VAL A 49 4.88 -12.61 8.13
C VAL A 49 4.45 -11.78 9.34
N ASP A 50 4.78 -10.50 9.32
CA ASP A 50 4.39 -9.55 10.36
C ASP A 50 3.73 -8.32 9.73
N PHE A 51 3.19 -7.43 10.55
CA PHE A 51 2.53 -6.22 10.07
C PHE A 51 2.79 -4.99 10.93
N VAL A 52 2.75 -3.83 10.28
CA VAL A 52 2.61 -2.53 10.94
C VAL A 52 1.28 -1.94 10.55
N ARG A 53 0.49 -1.62 11.58
CA ARG A 53 -0.78 -0.93 11.41
C ARG A 53 -0.53 0.57 11.30
N ILE A 54 -1.01 1.18 10.22
CA ILE A 54 -1.06 2.63 10.06
C ILE A 54 -2.47 3.17 10.41
N PRO A 55 -2.62 4.45 10.79
CA PRO A 55 -3.91 5.04 11.13
C PRO A 55 -4.94 4.82 10.01
N GLY A 56 -6.06 4.17 10.32
CA GLY A 56 -7.08 3.84 9.32
C GLY A 56 -7.86 5.08 8.87
N VAL A 57 -8.28 5.07 7.60
CA VAL A 57 -9.20 6.05 7.00
C VAL A 57 -10.41 5.32 6.42
N ILE A 58 -11.52 6.03 6.27
CA ILE A 58 -12.74 5.50 5.63
C ILE A 58 -13.13 6.40 4.46
N LYS A 59 -13.55 5.78 3.35
CA LYS A 59 -14.19 6.48 2.23
C LYS A 59 -15.68 6.62 2.53
N LEU A 60 -16.16 7.86 2.54
CA LEU A 60 -17.58 8.19 2.68
C LEU A 60 -18.31 8.02 1.34
N GLN A 61 -19.65 7.97 1.39
CA GLN A 61 -20.49 7.82 0.19
C GLN A 61 -20.33 8.98 -0.81
N ASN A 62 -20.00 10.18 -0.33
CA ASN A 62 -19.71 11.35 -1.17
C ASN A 62 -18.30 11.30 -1.80
N GLY A 63 -17.52 10.25 -1.57
CA GLY A 63 -16.16 10.09 -2.08
C GLY A 63 -15.07 10.73 -1.22
N GLU A 64 -15.44 11.48 -0.17
CA GLU A 64 -14.47 12.07 0.76
C GLU A 64 -13.84 11.00 1.67
N TYR A 65 -12.64 11.27 2.14
CA TYR A 65 -11.98 10.43 3.14
C TYR A 65 -12.03 11.10 4.51
N LYS A 66 -12.28 10.29 5.55
CA LYS A 66 -12.17 10.73 6.94
C LYS A 66 -11.31 9.77 7.76
N PRO A 67 -10.58 10.27 8.77
CA PRO A 67 -9.89 9.40 9.72
C PRO A 67 -10.90 8.52 10.46
N LEU A 68 -10.52 7.27 10.71
CA LEU A 68 -11.46 6.29 11.29
C LEU A 68 -11.76 6.56 12.78
N LYS A 69 -10.76 7.01 13.55
CA LYS A 69 -10.87 7.14 15.02
C LYS A 69 -10.31 8.43 15.60
N LEU A 70 -9.27 8.99 14.98
CA LEU A 70 -8.58 10.16 15.51
C LEU A 70 -9.33 11.43 15.11
N PRO A 71 -9.55 12.38 16.04
CA PRO A 71 -10.15 13.68 15.74
C PRO A 71 -9.11 14.60 15.07
N MET A 72 -8.70 14.21 13.87
CA MET A 72 -7.69 14.91 13.06
C MET A 72 -8.28 15.26 11.70
N ASP A 73 -7.66 16.20 11.01
CA ASP A 73 -7.97 16.41 9.60
C ASP A 73 -7.43 15.26 8.74
N ILE A 74 -8.01 15.11 7.54
CA ILE A 74 -7.56 14.12 6.57
C ILE A 74 -6.13 14.37 6.10
N GLU A 75 -5.70 15.62 5.90
CA GLU A 75 -4.33 15.93 5.47
C GLU A 75 -3.31 15.58 6.56
N GLU A 76 -3.61 15.90 7.83
CA GLU A 76 -2.79 15.52 8.98
C GLU A 76 -2.67 13.99 9.10
N THR A 77 -3.76 13.28 8.83
CA THR A 77 -3.79 11.81 8.89
C THR A 77 -2.96 11.20 7.77
N VAL A 78 -3.06 11.73 6.55
CA VAL A 78 -2.24 11.30 5.40
C VAL A 78 -0.76 11.58 5.67
N ALA A 79 -0.42 12.74 6.22
CA ALA A 79 0.97 13.06 6.59
C ALA A 79 1.52 12.10 7.66
N LEU A 80 0.73 11.78 8.70
CA LEU A 80 1.12 10.80 9.71
C LEU A 80 1.32 9.40 9.10
N ARG A 81 0.40 8.97 8.23
CA ARG A 81 0.50 7.70 7.52
C ARG A 81 1.76 7.65 6.65
N ALA A 82 2.03 8.69 5.87
CA ALA A 82 3.22 8.80 5.03
C ALA A 82 4.51 8.68 5.86
N ASN A 83 4.58 9.35 7.02
CA ASN A 83 5.73 9.25 7.91
C ASN A 83 5.95 7.83 8.43
N ILE A 84 4.88 7.15 8.87
CA ILE A 84 4.99 5.76 9.35
C ILE A 84 5.44 4.84 8.22
N ILE A 85 4.80 4.93 7.05
CA ILE A 85 5.13 4.12 5.87
C ILE A 85 6.61 4.29 5.52
N ARG A 86 7.08 5.54 5.40
CA ARG A 86 8.45 5.86 5.02
C ARG A 86 9.45 5.37 6.05
N HIS A 87 9.24 5.69 7.33
CA HIS A 87 10.18 5.27 8.37
C HIS A 87 10.24 3.75 8.50
N THR A 88 9.10 3.06 8.49
CA THR A 88 9.08 1.61 8.54
C THR A 88 9.81 1.01 7.34
N ALA A 89 9.54 1.46 6.12
CA ALA A 89 10.19 0.92 4.94
C ALA A 89 11.71 1.16 4.93
N LEU A 90 12.16 2.36 5.31
CA LEU A 90 13.60 2.68 5.33
C LEU A 90 14.36 1.99 6.46
N SER A 91 13.69 1.65 7.57
CA SER A 91 14.29 0.88 8.67
C SER A 91 14.24 -0.62 8.43
N TYR A 92 13.24 -1.11 7.70
CA TYR A 92 13.12 -2.52 7.34
C TYR A 92 14.07 -2.93 6.20
N GLU A 93 14.50 -1.95 5.38
CA GLU A 93 15.45 -2.16 4.27
C GLU A 93 15.04 -3.32 3.34
N PRO A 94 13.85 -3.28 2.74
CA PRO A 94 13.38 -4.38 1.91
C PRO A 94 14.19 -4.51 0.61
N ASP A 95 14.43 -5.76 0.19
CA ASP A 95 14.89 -6.07 -1.17
C ASP A 95 13.82 -5.72 -2.21
N VAL A 96 12.56 -5.98 -1.88
CA VAL A 96 11.39 -5.75 -2.73
C VAL A 96 10.30 -5.00 -1.97
N PHE A 97 9.80 -3.91 -2.56
CA PHE A 97 8.67 -3.15 -2.03
C PHE A 97 7.47 -3.22 -2.98
N ILE A 98 6.45 -3.98 -2.58
CA ILE A 98 5.21 -4.17 -3.34
C ILE A 98 4.14 -3.20 -2.84
N VAL A 99 3.54 -2.43 -3.75
CA VAL A 99 2.35 -1.60 -3.50
C VAL A 99 1.09 -2.29 -4.03
N ASP A 100 0.15 -2.59 -3.14
CA ASP A 100 -1.16 -3.20 -3.45
C ASP A 100 -2.28 -2.25 -3.01
N LYS A 101 -2.97 -1.51 -3.89
CA LYS A 101 -3.00 -1.54 -5.36
C LYS A 101 -2.74 -0.16 -5.97
N GLU A 102 -2.91 0.89 -5.18
CA GLU A 102 -2.92 2.26 -5.69
C GLU A 102 -1.48 2.79 -5.84
N PRO A 103 -1.04 3.20 -7.06
CA PRO A 103 0.35 3.57 -7.33
C PRO A 103 0.91 4.66 -6.41
N HIS A 104 0.06 5.61 -6.02
CA HIS A 104 0.44 6.71 -5.13
C HIS A 104 -0.01 6.48 -3.69
N GLY A 105 -0.64 5.35 -3.39
CA GLY A 105 -1.37 5.16 -2.13
C GLY A 105 -2.54 6.13 -1.98
N LEU A 106 -3.02 6.30 -0.74
CA LEU A 106 -4.03 7.31 -0.46
C LEU A 106 -3.41 8.70 -0.53
N ARG A 107 -3.90 9.56 -1.45
CA ARG A 107 -3.45 10.95 -1.58
C ARG A 107 -1.93 11.14 -1.66
N GLY A 108 -1.20 10.20 -2.27
CA GLY A 108 0.25 10.35 -2.45
C GLY A 108 1.12 9.88 -1.29
N GLU A 109 0.55 9.32 -0.22
CA GLU A 109 1.29 9.01 1.01
C GLU A 109 2.48 8.04 0.86
N VAL A 110 2.56 7.30 -0.25
CA VAL A 110 3.68 6.37 -0.52
C VAL A 110 4.74 6.96 -1.44
N LEU A 111 4.50 8.11 -2.08
CA LEU A 111 5.38 8.67 -3.11
C LEU A 111 6.81 8.91 -2.61
N ASP A 112 6.96 9.62 -1.50
CA ASP A 112 8.27 9.91 -0.90
C ASP A 112 8.99 8.63 -0.43
N THR A 113 8.22 7.59 -0.11
CA THR A 113 8.78 6.27 0.23
C THR A 113 9.31 5.58 -1.02
N LEU A 114 8.56 5.57 -2.11
CA LEU A 114 8.98 5.01 -3.39
C LEU A 114 10.25 5.69 -3.90
N ILE A 115 10.30 7.02 -3.88
CA ILE A 115 11.48 7.79 -4.30
C ILE A 115 12.71 7.38 -3.46
N ALA A 116 12.58 7.40 -2.13
CA ALA A 116 13.69 7.08 -1.24
C ALA A 116 14.17 5.62 -1.36
N LEU A 117 13.27 4.67 -1.61
CA LEU A 117 13.62 3.27 -1.84
C LEU A 117 14.25 3.05 -3.22
N LYS A 118 13.78 3.76 -4.25
CA LYS A 118 14.36 3.74 -5.60
C LYS A 118 15.82 4.18 -5.57
N GLU A 119 16.11 5.26 -4.86
CA GLU A 119 17.48 5.77 -4.66
C GLU A 119 18.41 4.75 -3.96
N ARG A 120 17.84 3.83 -3.18
CA ARG A 120 18.57 2.74 -2.51
C ARG A 120 18.70 1.47 -3.35
N GLY A 121 18.10 1.42 -4.53
CA GLY A 121 18.11 0.24 -5.40
C GLY A 121 17.13 -0.86 -4.99
N THR A 122 16.17 -0.58 -4.11
CA THR A 122 15.07 -1.51 -3.81
C THR A 122 14.21 -1.73 -5.06
N GLN A 123 13.85 -2.98 -5.34
CA GLN A 123 12.95 -3.31 -6.45
C GLN A 123 11.52 -2.87 -6.11
N LEU A 124 10.94 -1.98 -6.92
CA LEU A 124 9.61 -1.41 -6.67
C LEU A 124 8.57 -2.05 -7.59
N ILE A 125 7.53 -2.64 -6.99
CA ILE A 125 6.54 -3.43 -7.73
C ILE A 125 5.14 -2.92 -7.45
N LEU A 126 4.36 -2.74 -8.51
CA LEU A 126 2.93 -2.43 -8.41
C LEU A 126 2.10 -3.69 -8.59
N GLY A 127 1.31 -4.06 -7.58
CA GLY A 127 0.33 -5.13 -7.67
C GLY A 127 -1.04 -4.60 -8.13
N LEU A 128 -1.50 -5.06 -9.28
CA LEU A 128 -2.80 -4.72 -9.86
C LEU A 128 -3.76 -5.91 -9.85
N ARG A 129 -5.06 -5.66 -10.05
CA ARG A 129 -6.04 -6.73 -10.28
C ARG A 129 -6.21 -6.92 -11.77
N ASP A 130 -6.52 -8.15 -12.18
CA ASP A 130 -6.86 -8.50 -13.56
C ASP A 130 -7.99 -7.60 -14.11
N ILE A 131 -8.99 -7.31 -13.27
CA ILE A 131 -10.01 -6.30 -13.55
C ILE A 131 -9.92 -5.18 -12.51
N LEU A 132 -9.59 -3.97 -12.98
CA LEU A 132 -9.39 -2.80 -12.13
C LEU A 132 -10.71 -2.09 -11.82
N ASP A 133 -11.36 -1.55 -12.85
CA ASP A 133 -12.68 -0.89 -12.83
C ASP A 133 -13.13 -0.62 -14.29
N ASP A 134 -14.26 0.05 -14.48
CA ASP A 134 -14.71 0.55 -15.79
C ASP A 134 -13.66 1.52 -16.39
N PRO A 135 -13.19 1.28 -17.63
CA PRO A 135 -12.18 2.13 -18.27
C PRO A 135 -12.61 3.59 -18.42
N LEU A 136 -13.92 3.87 -18.56
CA LEU A 136 -14.45 5.22 -18.67
C LEU A 136 -14.36 6.01 -17.36
N LEU A 137 -14.24 5.33 -16.22
CA LEU A 137 -14.04 5.93 -14.90
C LEU A 137 -12.55 5.96 -14.52
N LEU A 138 -11.83 4.88 -14.83
CA LEU A 138 -10.44 4.71 -14.42
C LEU A 138 -9.47 5.65 -15.14
N ALA A 139 -9.62 5.82 -16.46
CA ALA A 139 -8.69 6.64 -17.24
C ALA A 139 -8.72 8.13 -16.82
N PRO A 140 -9.89 8.78 -16.66
CA PRO A 140 -9.95 10.15 -16.14
C PRO A 140 -9.41 10.28 -14.71
N GLU A 141 -9.66 9.28 -13.85
CA GLU A 141 -9.15 9.26 -12.48
C GLU A 141 -7.61 9.23 -12.47
N TRP A 142 -7.01 8.36 -13.29
CA TRP A 142 -5.56 8.23 -13.40
C TRP A 142 -4.90 9.45 -14.02
N GLN A 143 -5.54 10.09 -14.99
CA GLN A 143 -5.09 11.37 -15.53
C GLN A 143 -5.12 12.46 -14.45
N THR A 144 -6.21 12.56 -13.69
CA THR A 144 -6.36 13.55 -12.61
C THR A 144 -5.32 13.33 -11.51
N LYS A 145 -5.04 12.08 -11.15
CA LYS A 145 -4.02 11.69 -10.16
C LYS A 145 -2.59 11.77 -10.69
N ASN A 146 -2.40 12.03 -11.99
CA ASN A 146 -1.11 12.04 -12.67
C ASN A 146 -0.24 10.81 -12.33
N VAL A 147 -0.80 9.60 -12.44
CA VAL A 147 -0.08 8.37 -12.04
C VAL A 147 0.93 7.87 -13.07
N LEU A 148 0.79 8.24 -14.35
CA LEU A 148 1.65 7.73 -15.42
C LEU A 148 3.15 7.97 -15.15
N PRO A 149 3.59 9.18 -14.73
CA PRO A 149 5.00 9.40 -14.42
C PRO A 149 5.53 8.49 -13.31
N ALA A 150 4.74 8.14 -12.29
CA ALA A 150 5.18 7.20 -11.27
C ALA A 150 5.29 5.77 -11.79
N LEU A 151 4.35 5.36 -12.65
CA LEU A 151 4.40 4.05 -13.31
C LEU A 151 5.65 3.90 -14.18
N GLU A 152 6.02 4.96 -14.90
CA GLU A 152 7.18 4.96 -15.81
C GLU A 152 8.51 5.09 -15.08
N ASN A 153 8.58 5.92 -14.02
CA ASN A 153 9.86 6.31 -13.43
C ASN A 153 10.16 5.67 -12.06
N LEU A 154 9.13 5.24 -11.32
CA LEU A 154 9.33 4.66 -9.98
C LEU A 154 9.23 3.14 -10.00
N TYR A 155 8.20 2.57 -10.61
CA TYR A 155 8.00 1.12 -10.60
C TYR A 155 8.90 0.39 -11.61
N ASP A 156 9.52 -0.69 -11.15
CA ASP A 156 10.32 -1.60 -11.97
C ASP A 156 9.46 -2.66 -12.65
N GLU A 157 8.41 -3.12 -11.95
CA GLU A 157 7.52 -4.16 -12.44
C GLU A 157 6.05 -3.89 -12.07
N ILE A 158 5.16 -4.44 -12.89
CA ILE A 158 3.72 -4.47 -12.64
C ILE A 158 3.27 -5.93 -12.65
N TRP A 159 2.72 -6.39 -11.53
CA TRP A 159 2.21 -7.75 -11.36
C TRP A 159 0.67 -7.72 -11.34
N ILE A 160 0.04 -8.68 -12.02
CA ILE A 160 -1.42 -8.82 -12.09
C ILE A 160 -1.86 -9.98 -11.20
#